data_AF-X1IBB2-F1
#
_entry.id   AF-X1IBB2-F1
#
_cell.length_a   1.000
_cell.length_b   1.000
_cell.length_c   1.000
_cell.angle_alpha   90.00
_cell.angle_beta   90.00
_cell.angle_gamma   90.00
#
_symmetry.space_group_name_H-M   'P 1'
#
loop_
_entity.id
_entity.type
_entity.pdbx_description
1 polymer ?
#
loop_
_entity_poly.entity_id
_entity_poly.type
_entity_poly.pdbx_seq_one_letter_code
_entity_poly.pdbx_strand_id
1 'polypeptide(L)'
;IPGEIDEAATIDGCTWWQKFLKIDLPLSRAGLISVIVLSFIFSWNEFTFPLIIGGPTTKPVPIAMLDFVTYSQVLWGPMAAAVILAIIPNIVSISFILGFLVRGLTFGAIKE
;
A
#
# COMPACT_ATOMS: atom_id res chain seq x y z
N ILE A 1 -18.20 8.05 -7.95
CA ILE A 1 -18.12 8.63 -9.32
C ILE A 1 -19.49 9.23 -9.62
N PRO A 2 -19.61 10.50 -10.04
CA PRO A 2 -20.91 11.11 -10.33
C PRO A 2 -21.66 10.33 -11.42
N GLY A 3 -22.93 9.99 -11.19
CA GLY A 3 -23.74 9.22 -12.15
C GLY A 3 -23.87 9.91 -13.52
N GLU A 4 -23.85 11.24 -13.54
CA GLU A 4 -23.94 12.06 -14.76
C GLU A 4 -22.80 11.79 -15.76
N ILE A 5 -21.58 11.56 -15.26
CA ILE A 5 -20.41 11.22 -16.11
C ILE A 5 -20.60 9.84 -16.73
N ASP A 6 -21.24 8.94 -15.99
CA ASP A 6 -21.48 7.57 -16.40
C ASP A 6 -22.60 7.48 -17.46
N GLU A 7 -23.66 8.26 -17.29
CA GLU A 7 -24.75 8.40 -18.26
C GLU A 7 -24.25 9.03 -19.57
N ALA A 8 -23.45 10.11 -19.49
CA ALA A 8 -22.83 10.74 -20.66
C ALA A 8 -21.97 9.77 -21.47
N ALA A 9 -21.13 8.97 -20.81
CA ALA A 9 -20.31 7.96 -21.48
C ALA A 9 -21.14 6.88 -22.19
N THR A 10 -22.33 6.57 -21.67
CA THR A 10 -23.26 5.61 -22.28
C THR A 10 -23.91 6.19 -23.52
N ILE A 11 -24.28 7.47 -23.48
CA ILE A 11 -24.82 8.22 -24.61
C ILE A 11 -23.78 8.34 -25.74
N ASP A 12 -22.50 8.51 -25.39
CA ASP A 12 -21.36 8.51 -26.33
C ASP A 12 -21.04 7.12 -26.91
N GLY A 13 -21.81 6.08 -26.56
CA GLY A 13 -21.66 4.73 -27.10
C GLY A 13 -20.47 3.95 -26.54
N CYS A 14 -19.90 4.37 -25.40
CA CYS A 14 -18.82 3.62 -24.77
C CYS A 14 -19.31 2.25 -24.30
N THR A 15 -18.53 1.20 -24.59
CA THR A 15 -18.76 -0.13 -24.00
C THR A 15 -18.39 -0.11 -22.51
N TRP A 16 -18.94 -1.07 -21.75
CA TRP A 16 -18.67 -1.18 -20.31
C TRP A 16 -17.17 -1.19 -19.97
N TRP A 17 -16.36 -1.94 -20.73
CA TRP A 17 -14.91 -1.99 -20.55
C TRP A 17 -14.21 -0.66 -20.87
N GLN A 18 -14.68 0.07 -21.89
CA GLN A 18 -14.12 1.38 -22.24
C GLN A 18 -14.41 2.41 -21.14
N LYS A 19 -15.65 2.43 -20.64
CA LYS A 19 -16.08 3.27 -19.53
C LYS A 19 -15.25 2.99 -18.27
N PHE A 20 -15.13 1.72 -17.87
CA PHE A 20 -14.33 1.33 -16.70
C PHE A 20 -12.86 1.78 -16.82
N LEU A 21 -12.20 1.46 -17.93
CA LEU A 21 -10.76 1.73 -18.09
C LEU A 21 -10.45 3.22 -18.32
N LYS A 22 -11.30 3.95 -19.04
CA LYS A 22 -11.02 5.34 -19.43
C LYS A 22 -11.59 6.37 -18.47
N ILE A 23 -12.61 6.03 -17.68
CA ILE A 23 -13.34 6.96 -16.83
C ILE A 23 -13.18 6.53 -15.37
N ASP A 24 -13.76 5.40 -14.98
CA ASP A 24 -13.86 5.02 -13.57
C ASP A 24 -12.50 4.78 -12.91
N LEU A 25 -11.61 4.08 -13.60
CA LEU A 25 -10.27 3.75 -13.13
C LEU A 25 -9.40 5.00 -12.90
N PRO A 26 -9.24 5.93 -13.86
CA PRO A 26 -8.46 7.16 -13.64
C PRO A 26 -9.11 8.12 -12.63
N LEU A 27 -10.44 8.21 -12.57
CA LEU A 27 -11.15 8.97 -11.54
C LEU A 27 -10.91 8.42 -10.13
N SER A 28 -10.79 7.09 -10.01
CA SER A 28 -10.51 6.41 -8.75
C SER A 28 -9.02 6.31 -8.41
N ARG A 29 -8.12 6.92 -9.21
CA ARG A 29 -6.66 6.83 -9.04
C ARG A 29 -6.18 7.17 -7.63
N ALA A 30 -6.73 8.23 -7.02
CA ALA A 30 -6.34 8.63 -5.67
C ALA A 30 -6.72 7.57 -4.62
N GLY A 31 -7.87 6.92 -4.79
CA GLY A 31 -8.30 5.79 -3.96
C GLY A 31 -7.44 4.55 -4.18
N LEU A 32 -7.15 4.21 -5.45
CA LEU A 32 -6.31 3.07 -5.81
C LEU A 32 -4.90 3.19 -5.23
N ILE A 33 -4.26 4.37 -5.34
CA ILE A 33 -2.94 4.62 -4.76
C ILE A 33 -2.98 4.43 -3.25
N SER A 34 -4.05 4.90 -2.59
CA SER A 34 -4.22 4.72 -1.14
C SER A 34 -4.29 3.24 -0.75
N VAL A 35 -5.10 2.45 -1.46
CA VAL A 35 -5.22 1.01 -1.22
C VAL A 35 -3.89 0.30 -1.47
N ILE A 36 -3.20 0.59 -2.57
CA ILE A 36 -1.90 -0.02 -2.90
C ILE A 36 -0.88 0.23 -1.78
N VAL A 37 -0.77 1.47 -1.32
CA VAL A 37 0.19 1.83 -0.26
C VAL A 37 -0.18 1.15 1.07
N LEU A 38 -1.45 1.18 1.46
CA LEU A 38 -1.90 0.52 2.68
C LEU A 38 -1.66 -0.99 2.62
N SER A 39 -2.03 -1.64 1.51
CA SER A 39 -1.76 -3.06 1.28
C SER A 39 -0.28 -3.38 1.31
N PHE A 40 0.58 -2.51 0.76
CA PHE A 40 2.03 -2.66 0.87
C PHE A 40 2.50 -2.59 2.32
N ILE A 41 2.06 -1.58 3.09
CA ILE A 41 2.43 -1.44 4.51
C ILE A 41 2.00 -2.68 5.30
N PHE A 42 0.76 -3.15 5.13
CA PHE A 42 0.29 -4.36 5.81
C PHE A 42 1.11 -5.58 5.41
N SER A 43 1.29 -5.82 4.11
CA SER A 43 2.03 -6.97 3.62
C SER A 43 3.51 -6.94 4.00
N TRP A 44 4.13 -5.76 4.09
CA TRP A 44 5.53 -5.59 4.47
C TRP A 44 5.77 -5.88 5.96
N ASN A 45 4.81 -5.54 6.81
CA ASN A 45 4.88 -5.77 8.26
C ASN A 45 4.30 -7.13 8.69
N GLU A 46 3.82 -7.94 7.72
CA GLU A 46 3.21 -9.23 8.02
C GLU A 46 4.24 -10.22 8.60
N PHE A 47 3.95 -10.72 9.79
CA PHE A 47 4.83 -11.63 10.54
C PHE A 47 4.26 -13.05 10.61
N THR A 48 2.97 -13.17 10.92
CA THR A 48 2.33 -14.44 11.28
C THR A 48 2.28 -15.41 10.10
N PHE A 49 1.79 -14.94 8.96
CA PHE A 49 1.63 -15.80 7.79
C PHE A 49 2.96 -16.40 7.30
N PRO A 50 4.01 -15.61 7.03
CA PRO A 50 5.28 -16.17 6.59
C PRO A 50 6.03 -16.93 7.70
N LEU A 51 5.68 -16.78 8.98
CA LEU A 51 6.26 -17.61 10.06
C LEU A 51 5.76 -19.06 9.96
N ILE A 52 4.50 -19.23 9.57
CA ILE A 52 3.86 -20.54 9.49
C ILE A 52 4.25 -21.26 8.18
N ILE A 53 4.28 -20.54 7.06
CA ILE A 53 4.46 -21.15 5.73
C ILE A 53 5.80 -20.84 5.06
N GLY A 54 6.60 -19.93 5.63
CA GLY A 54 7.86 -19.47 5.05
C GLY A 54 8.98 -20.49 5.16
N GLY A 55 9.91 -20.43 4.21
CA GLY A 55 11.10 -21.27 4.18
C GLY A 55 12.38 -20.50 4.53
N PRO A 56 13.52 -21.20 4.69
CA PRO A 56 14.80 -20.56 5.06
C PRO A 56 15.27 -19.49 4.07
N THR A 57 14.91 -19.63 2.79
CA THR A 57 15.30 -18.72 1.69
C THR A 57 14.22 -17.69 1.35
N THR A 58 13.03 -17.79 1.95
CA THR A 58 11.87 -16.92 1.68
C THR A 58 11.42 -16.22 2.95
N LYS A 59 12.37 -15.71 3.74
CA LYS A 59 12.10 -14.98 4.98
C LYS A 59 11.86 -13.49 4.68
N PRO A 60 10.67 -12.95 4.96
CA PRO A 60 10.45 -11.52 4.99
C PRO A 60 11.22 -10.87 6.14
N VAL A 61 11.41 -9.56 6.03
CA VAL A 61 12.20 -8.76 6.98
C VAL A 61 11.80 -8.99 8.45
N PRO A 62 10.49 -9.02 8.82
CA PRO A 62 10.09 -9.28 10.21
C PRO A 62 10.55 -10.65 10.74
N ILE A 63 10.63 -11.67 9.90
CA ILE A 63 11.04 -13.03 10.28
C ILE A 63 12.55 -13.14 10.37
N ALA A 64 13.27 -12.48 9.48
CA ALA A 64 14.73 -12.43 9.53
C ALA A 64 15.23 -11.84 10.86
N MET A 65 14.43 -11.02 11.55
CA MET A 65 14.76 -10.51 12.89
C MET A 65 14.95 -11.63 13.93
N LEU A 66 14.27 -12.76 13.77
CA LEU A 66 14.41 -13.91 14.67
C LEU A 66 15.80 -14.55 14.58
N ASP A 67 16.51 -14.38 13.47
CA ASP A 67 17.86 -14.92 13.31
C ASP A 67 18.89 -14.22 14.24
N PHE A 68 18.54 -13.03 14.77
CA PHE A 68 19.35 -12.33 15.79
C PHE A 68 19.09 -12.81 17.22
N VAL A 69 18.07 -13.63 17.44
CA VAL A 69 17.77 -14.28 18.72
C VAL A 69 18.43 -15.64 18.72
N THR A 70 19.62 -15.75 19.30
CA THR A 70 20.35 -17.01 19.40
C THR A 70 20.09 -17.70 20.74
N TYR A 71 20.45 -18.98 20.85
CA TYR A 71 20.32 -19.74 22.09
C TYR A 71 21.09 -19.13 23.27
N SER A 72 22.23 -18.49 22.99
CA SER A 72 23.14 -17.97 24.02
C SER A 72 22.89 -16.51 24.39
N GLN A 73 22.43 -15.70 23.43
CA GLN A 73 22.25 -14.26 23.59
C GLN A 73 21.40 -13.67 22.47
N VAL A 74 20.80 -12.52 22.76
CA VAL A 74 20.14 -11.68 21.76
C VAL A 74 21.11 -10.63 21.25
N LEU A 75 21.28 -10.57 19.92
CA LEU A 75 22.15 -9.60 19.26
C LEU A 75 21.42 -8.26 19.07
N TRP A 76 21.21 -7.52 20.16
CA TRP A 76 20.43 -6.27 20.17
C TRP A 76 20.94 -5.20 19.19
N GLY A 77 22.26 -5.04 19.06
CA GLY A 77 22.85 -4.05 18.15
C GLY A 77 22.50 -4.30 16.68
N PRO A 78 22.87 -5.47 16.13
CA PRO A 78 22.48 -5.86 14.77
C PRO A 78 20.98 -5.88 14.54
N MET A 79 20.19 -6.37 15.51
CA MET A 79 18.73 -6.37 15.43
C MET A 79 18.16 -4.96 15.32
N ALA A 80 18.62 -4.02 16.16
CA ALA A 80 18.17 -2.63 16.11
C ALA A 80 18.54 -1.95 14.78
N ALA A 81 19.75 -2.19 14.26
CA ALA A 81 20.16 -1.69 12.96
C ALA A 81 19.27 -2.23 11.82
N ALA A 82 18.94 -3.52 11.86
CA ALA A 82 18.04 -4.15 10.90
C ALA A 82 16.62 -3.55 10.98
N VAL A 83 16.10 -3.29 12.18
CA VAL A 83 14.79 -2.64 12.39
C VAL A 83 14.78 -1.21 11.81
N ILE A 84 15.83 -0.43 12.03
CA ILE A 84 15.93 0.93 11.45
C ILE A 84 15.84 0.86 9.92
N LEU A 85 16.57 -0.06 9.29
CA LEU A 85 16.51 -0.27 7.84
C LEU A 85 15.13 -0.75 7.38
N ALA A 86 14.48 -1.62 8.15
CA ALA A 86 13.15 -2.16 7.85
C ALA A 86 12.04 -1.10 7.86
N ILE A 87 12.22 -0.02 8.63
CA ILE A 87 11.26 1.10 8.73
C ILE A 87 11.36 2.05 7.53
N ILE A 88 12.51 2.14 6.85
CA ILE A 88 12.73 3.09 5.74
C ILE A 88 11.67 2.94 4.63
N PRO A 89 11.37 1.73 4.10
CA PRO A 89 10.34 1.57 3.06
C PRO A 89 8.95 2.01 3.51
N ASN A 90 8.60 1.77 4.79
CA ASN A 90 7.32 2.21 5.34
C ASN A 90 7.21 3.74 5.36
N ILE A 91 8.27 4.44 5.80
CA ILE A 91 8.32 5.92 5.80
C ILE A 91 8.19 6.46 4.37
N VAL A 92 8.89 5.86 3.41
CA VAL A 92 8.83 6.25 2.00
C VAL A 92 7.40 6.08 1.47
N SER A 93 6.77 4.92 1.70
CA SER A 93 5.41 4.63 1.28
C SER A 93 4.38 5.61 1.87
N ILE A 94 4.50 5.94 3.16
CA ILE A 94 3.64 6.95 3.80
C ILE A 94 3.90 8.35 3.23
N SER A 95 5.14 8.71 2.92
CA SER A 95 5.44 10.02 2.33
C SER A 95 4.77 10.19 0.96
N PHE A 96 4.69 9.12 0.17
CA PHE A 96 3.94 9.13 -1.10
C PHE A 96 2.44 9.34 -0.89
N ILE A 97 1.80 8.62 0.03
CA ILE A 97 0.34 8.73 0.22
C ILE A 97 -0.08 10.08 0.80
N LEU A 98 0.72 10.69 1.67
CA LEU A 98 0.41 12.00 2.27
C LEU A 98 0.18 13.07 1.20
N GLY A 99 0.96 13.08 0.12
CA GLY A 99 0.75 14.01 -1.00
C GLY A 99 -0.58 13.80 -1.74
N PHE A 100 -1.06 12.56 -1.85
CA PHE A 100 -2.34 12.23 -2.48
C PHE A 100 -3.54 12.46 -1.54
N LEU A 101 -3.39 12.16 -0.25
CA LEU A 101 -4.39 12.44 0.79
C LEU A 101 -4.68 13.93 0.90
N VAL A 102 -3.64 14.78 0.91
CA VAL A 102 -3.81 16.24 0.95
C VAL A 102 -4.58 16.74 -0.29
N ARG A 103 -4.26 16.23 -1.49
CA ARG A 103 -5.00 16.57 -2.71
C ARG A 103 -6.45 16.09 -2.65
N GLY A 104 -6.69 14.88 -2.15
CA GLY A 104 -8.03 14.30 -1.98
C GLY A 104 -8.91 15.10 -1.02
N LEU A 105 -8.36 15.58 0.10
CA LEU A 105 -9.06 16.43 1.05
C LEU A 105 -9.41 17.80 0.45
N THR A 106 -8.52 18.40 -0.35
CA THR A 106 -8.81 19.68 -1.02
C THR A 106 -9.87 19.56 -2.12
N PHE A 107 -9.95 18.45 -2.86
CA PHE A 107 -11.01 18.23 -3.86
C PHE A 107 -12.35 17.84 -3.23
N GLY A 108 -12.34 17.19 -2.06
CA GLY A 108 -13.55 16.88 -1.30
C GLY A 108 -14.20 18.11 -0.63
N ALA A 109 -13.42 19.17 -0.36
CA ALA A 109 -13.91 20.40 0.26
C ALA A 109 -14.63 21.37 -0.70
N ILE A 110 -14.61 21.10 -2.01
CA ILE A 110 -15.15 22.00 -3.06
C ILE A 110 -16.35 21.44 -3.83
N LYS A 111 -17.09 20.47 -3.28
CA LYS A 111 -18.37 20.04 -3.86
C LYS A 111 -19.46 19.88 -2.80
N GLU A 112 -20.15 20.98 -2.52
CA GLU A 112 -21.60 21.02 -2.71
C GLU A 112 -21.89 21.47 -4.14
#